data_AF-A0A8T5EBF0-F1
#
_entry.id   AF-A0A8T5EBF0-F1
#
_cell.length_a   1.000
_cell.length_b   1.000
_cell.length_c   1.000
_cell.angle_alpha   90.00
_cell.angle_beta   90.00
_cell.angle_gamma   90.00
#
_symmetry.space_group_name_H-M   'P 1'
#
loop_
_entity.id
_entity.type
_entity.pdbx_description
1 polymer ?
#
loop_
_entity_poly.entity_id
_entity_poly.type
_entity_poly.pdbx_seq_one_letter_code
_entity_poly.pdbx_strand_id
1 'polypeptide(L)' 'MLFELLSDILKIDDVLIITKNIGAICEIRSNSLTIRQKEQWITIGDNDGPAHIHINSKIIKSAEFIQEEKPDRISFSVRF' A
#
# COMPACT_ATOMS: atom_id res chain seq x y z
N MET A 1 -6.42 -8.69 10.31
CA MET A 1 -6.53 -9.07 8.88
C MET A 1 -5.87 -8.06 7.95
N LEU A 2 -6.19 -6.75 8.01
CA LEU A 2 -5.57 -5.75 7.13
C LEU A 2 -4.02 -5.76 7.19
N PHE A 3 -3.45 -5.86 8.39
CA PHE A 3 -1.99 -5.96 8.57
C PHE A 3 -1.37 -7.15 7.86
N GLU A 4 -1.95 -8.35 8.00
CA GLU A 4 -1.49 -9.55 7.31
C GLU A 4 -1.56 -9.39 5.79
N LEU A 5 -2.69 -8.86 5.28
CA LEU A 5 -2.86 -8.61 3.84
C LEU A 5 -1.81 -7.64 3.30
N LEU A 6 -1.58 -6.52 3.99
CA LEU A 6 -0.53 -5.57 3.61
C LEU A 6 0.87 -6.19 3.72
N SER A 7 1.12 -7.00 4.75
CA SER A 7 2.40 -7.71 4.93
C SER A 7 2.65 -8.69 3.79
N ASP A 8 1.63 -9.40 3.33
CA ASP A 8 1.74 -10.31 2.20
C ASP A 8 1.95 -9.58 0.87
N ILE A 9 1.27 -8.44 0.66
CA ILE A 9 1.48 -7.58 -0.52
C ILE A 9 2.93 -7.06 -0.57
N LEU A 10 3.49 -6.65 0.58
CA LEU A 10 4.87 -6.14 0.64
C LEU A 10 5.95 -7.21 0.39
N LYS A 11 5.61 -8.50 0.45
CA LYS A 11 6.52 -9.60 0.06
C LYS A 11 6.61 -9.77 -1.46
N ILE A 12 5.71 -9.13 -2.23
CA ILE A 12 5.72 -9.18 -3.68
C ILE A 12 6.64 -8.08 -4.20
N ASP A 13 7.54 -8.45 -5.11
CA ASP A 13 8.43 -7.49 -5.76
C ASP A 13 7.66 -6.55 -6.69
N ASP A 14 8.17 -5.32 -6.80
CA ASP A 14 7.73 -4.30 -7.77
C ASP A 14 6.27 -3.84 -7.62
N VAL A 15 5.71 -3.93 -6.40
CA VAL A 15 4.42 -3.32 -6.09
C VAL A 15 4.57 -1.80 -5.95
N LEU A 16 3.69 -1.05 -6.63
CA LEU A 16 3.59 0.40 -6.49
C LEU A 16 2.45 0.75 -5.53
N ILE A 17 2.81 1.36 -4.40
CA ILE A 17 1.85 1.89 -3.42
C ILE A 17 1.50 3.31 -3.84
N ILE A 18 0.21 3.57 -4.03
CA ILE A 18 -0.29 4.88 -4.46
C ILE A 18 -1.17 5.46 -3.36
N THR A 19 -0.83 6.65 -2.88
CA THR A 19 -1.71 7.44 -2.01
C THR A 19 -2.09 8.73 -2.72
N LYS A 20 -3.36 9.10 -2.62
CA LYS A 20 -3.90 10.27 -3.32
C LYS A 20 -4.62 11.17 -2.33
N ASN A 21 -4.31 12.46 -2.41
CA ASN A 21 -5.12 13.51 -1.81
C ASN A 21 -5.67 14.42 -2.92
N ILE A 22 -6.30 15.53 -2.53
CA ILE A 22 -6.94 16.45 -3.48
C ILE A 22 -5.94 17.13 -4.42
N GLY A 23 -4.70 17.39 -3.95
CA GLY A 23 -3.70 18.17 -4.69
C GLY A 23 -2.48 17.38 -5.18
N ALA A 24 -2.30 16.13 -4.74
CA ALA A 24 -1.11 15.34 -5.05
C ALA A 24 -1.40 13.83 -5.06
N ILE A 25 -0.60 13.13 -5.86
CA ILE A 25 -0.48 11.67 -5.87
C ILE A 25 0.96 11.35 -5.48
N CYS A 26 1.11 10.47 -4.49
CA CYS A 26 2.40 9.92 -4.10
C CYS A 26 2.46 8.46 -4.55
N GLU A 27 3.54 8.08 -5.22
CA GLU A 27 3.77 6.73 -5.71
C GLU A 27 5.10 6.21 -5.14
N ILE A 28 5.07 5.07 -4.46
CA ILE A 28 6.19 4.53 -3.69
C ILE A 28 6.37 3.06 -4.07
N ARG A 29 7.58 2.66 -4.47
CA ARG A 29 7.89 1.23 -4.69
C ARG A 29 8.04 0.51 -3.35
N SER A 30 7.42 -0.65 -3.24
CA SER A 30 7.35 -1.44 -2.00
C SER A 30 8.66 -2.15 -1.64
N ASN A 31 9.58 -2.32 -2.60
CA ASN A 31 10.75 -3.15 -2.41
C ASN A 31 11.54 -2.71 -1.16
N SER A 32 11.84 -3.66 -0.29
CA SER A 32 12.61 -3.44 0.95
C SER A 32 11.94 -2.56 2.02
N LEU A 33 10.64 -2.25 1.92
CA LEU A 33 9.92 -1.55 2.98
C LEU A 33 9.54 -2.50 4.13
N THR A 34 9.89 -2.11 5.36
CA THR A 34 9.46 -2.82 6.58
C THR A 34 7.98 -2.57 6.86
N ILE A 35 7.35 -3.42 7.67
CA ILE A 35 5.97 -3.20 8.14
C ILE A 35 5.84 -3.54 9.61
N ARG A 36 5.15 -2.68 10.36
CA ARG A 36 4.84 -2.88 11.78
C ARG A 36 3.50 -2.28 12.13
N GLN A 37 2.88 -2.75 13.20
CA GLN A 37 1.64 -2.18 13.71
C GLN A 37 1.76 -1.79 15.17
N LYS A 38 1.27 -0.59 15.50
CA LYS A 38 1.05 -0.12 16.88
C LYS A 38 -0.36 0.46 16.98
N GLU A 39 -1.19 -0.17 17.82
CA GLU A 39 -2.61 0.18 17.97
C GLU A 39 -3.34 0.23 16.60
N GLN A 40 -3.86 1.39 16.22
CA GLN A 40 -4.57 1.62 14.96
C GLN A 40 -3.66 1.97 13.79
N TRP A 41 -2.36 2.18 14.02
CA TRP A 41 -1.43 2.64 12.99
C TRP A 41 -0.59 1.48 12.47
N ILE A 42 -0.79 1.16 11.20
CA ILE A 42 0.11 0.31 10.44
C ILE A 42 1.14 1.23 9.78
N THR A 43 2.41 1.00 10.03
CA THR A 43 3.51 1.78 9.46
C THR A 43 4.25 0.94 8.44
N ILE A 44 4.43 1.46 7.23
CA ILE A 44 5.24 0.88 6.17
C ILE A 44 6.48 1.75 5.97
N GLY A 45 7.65 1.15 6.04
CA GLY A 45 8.94 1.81 5.95
C GLY A 45 9.41 2.49 7.25
N ASP A 46 10.50 3.24 7.14
CA ASP A 46 11.27 3.79 8.24
C ASP A 46 11.62 5.26 7.99
N ASN A 47 11.82 6.05 9.06
CA ASN A 47 11.98 7.50 8.94
C ASN A 47 13.20 7.91 8.09
N ASP A 48 14.28 7.14 8.22
CA ASP A 48 15.54 7.36 7.48
C ASP A 48 15.62 6.48 6.22
N GLY A 49 14.53 5.75 5.92
CA GLY A 49 14.41 4.89 4.76
C GLY A 49 13.90 5.62 3.52
N PRO A 50 13.72 4.90 2.40
CA PRO A 50 13.25 5.49 1.15
C PRO A 50 11.80 5.98 1.22
N ALA A 51 11.01 5.49 2.18
CA ALA A 51 9.65 5.94 2.42
C ALA A 51 9.21 5.64 3.86
N HIS A 52 8.24 6.41 4.34
CA HIS A 52 7.55 6.22 5.61
C HIS A 52 6.06 6.54 5.47
N ILE A 53 5.20 5.54 5.67
CA ILE A 53 3.75 5.66 5.44
C ILE A 53 3.01 5.22 6.71
N HIS A 54 2.05 6.03 7.16
CA HIS A 54 1.12 5.65 8.21
C HIS A 54 -0.27 5.39 7.66
N ILE A 55 -0.81 4.21 7.94
CA ILE A 55 -2.16 3.78 7.55
C ILE A 55 -3.00 3.62 8.81
N ASN A 56 -4.14 4.31 8.86
CA ASN A 56 -5.10 4.16 9.96
C ASN A 56 -6.00 2.95 9.70
N SER A 57 -5.78 1.86 10.43
CA SER A 57 -6.52 0.60 10.22
C SER A 57 -8.00 0.69 10.60
N LYS A 58 -8.43 1.71 11.35
CA LYS A 58 -9.85 1.85 11.77
C LYS A 58 -10.74 2.43 10.67
N ILE A 59 -10.19 3.19 9.73
CA ILE A 59 -10.97 3.83 8.67
C ILE A 59 -11.11 2.97 7.42
N ILE A 60 -10.16 2.04 7.20
CA ILE A 60 -10.24 1.07 6.10
C ILE A 60 -11.30 0.03 6.41
N LYS A 61 -12.24 -0.17 5.48
CA LYS A 61 -13.42 -1.04 5.66
C LYS A 61 -13.44 -2.25 4.74
N SER A 62 -12.81 -2.14 3.59
CA SER A 62 -12.75 -3.20 2.58
C SER A 62 -11.37 -3.26 1.96
N ALA A 63 -11.13 -4.33 1.22
CA ALA A 63 -10.02 -4.45 0.30
C ALA A 63 -10.58 -5.13 -0.96
N GLU A 64 -10.43 -4.50 -2.11
CA GLU A 64 -10.99 -4.97 -3.37
C GLU A 64 -9.86 -5.28 -4.35
N PHE A 65 -9.85 -6.51 -4.85
CA PHE A 65 -8.94 -6.92 -5.92
C PHE A 65 -9.55 -6.54 -7.26
N ILE A 66 -8.86 -5.68 -8.00
CA ILE A 66 -9.36 -5.11 -9.25
C ILE A 66 -8.40 -5.48 -10.38
N GLN A 67 -8.98 -6.03 -11.44
CA GLN A 67 -8.34 -6.20 -12.73
C GLN A 67 -8.95 -5.17 -13.70
N GLU A 68 -8.11 -4.37 -14.34
CA GLU A 68 -8.53 -3.38 -15.33
C GLU A 68 -7.82 -3.67 -16.65
N GLU A 69 -8.59 -3.77 -17.73
CA GLU A 69 -8.05 -3.86 -19.09
C GLU A 69 -7.79 -2.44 -19.61
N LYS A 70 -6.53 -2.13 -19.91
CA LYS A 70 -6.09 -0.87 -20.51
C LYS A 70 -5.67 -1.13 -21.96
N PRO A 71 -5.63 -0.10 -22.83
CA PRO A 71 -5.31 -0.28 -24.24
C PRO A 71 -3.98 -1.01 -24.50
N ASP A 72 -3.01 -0.87 -23.59
CA ASP A 72 -1.64 -1.35 -23.70
C ASP A 72 -1.30 -2.51 -22.74
N ARG A 73 -2.15 -2.79 -21.75
CA ARG A 73 -1.85 -3.75 -20.68
C ARG A 73 -3.08 -4.14 -19.87
N ILE A 74 -2.97 -5.24 -19.14
CA ILE A 74 -3.86 -5.56 -18.03
C ILE A 74 -3.19 -5.06 -16.75
N SER A 75 -3.89 -4.27 -15.94
CA SER A 75 -3.41 -3.84 -14.63
C SER A 75 -4.16 -4.52 -13.50
N PHE A 76 -3.42 -4.92 -12.47
CA PHE A 76 -3.94 -5.50 -11.24
C PHE A 76 -3.68 -4.54 -10.08
N SER A 77 -4.67 -4.34 -9.22
CA SER A 77 -4.52 -3.50 -8.03
C SER A 77 -5.37 -4.01 -6.88
N VAL A 78 -4.98 -3.65 -5.66
CA VAL A 78 -5.82 -3.79 -4.47
C VAL A 78 -6.18 -2.38 -4.00
N ARG A 79 -7.48 -2.10 -3.86
CA ARG A 79 -7.97 -0.81 -3.35
C ARG A 79 -8.53 -0.99 -1.94
N PHE A 80 -8.13 -0.10 -1.03
CA PHE A 80 -8.45 -0.12 0.40
C PHE A 80 -9.35 1.06 0.78
#